data_AF-A0AAV3XX95-F1
#
_entry.id   AF-A0AAV3XX95-F1
#
_cell.length_a   1.000
_cell.length_b   1.000
_cell.length_c   1.000
_cell.angle_alpha   90.00
_cell.angle_beta   90.00
_cell.angle_gamma   90.00
#
_symmetry.space_group_name_H-M   'P 1'
#
loop_
_entity.id
_entity.type
_entity.pdbx_description
1 polymer ?
#
loop_
_entity_poly.entity_id
_entity_poly.type
_entity_poly.pdbx_seq_one_letter_code
_entity_poly.pdbx_strand_id
1 'polypeptide(L)'
;MASAVAESELSDVDWLVMRARSFPKTDPYSAKAWLITAKSLFPQSFVIQFEFYIVEKTAKNVDEAARILQDMLQNFPEEQRLWAEVQSILESLQKEPQDQKFSFLTDLFAAIPTSTQCSMLTQVSKKIPDVLERCQLLLVVMRKFPNLVPEHGIKLMETLVQEEINSGVVNNPVNCYRKLLVCDVMPLVLEKGGHLEVNMFQLYLWLQRAIEFYVSYISQPNASTSSSGETSSNTDAADGSRPSPAKSRGQAVLPDIEMQVPDPWGNLLRLLLLTGHRLNWDMEQNIVSRPKEYQIASLQHQLMRAKASNSGETNKKQILHTGMVLFVYSMVHYVSHVHTDAPGHQIPVVLVEALSGPHMEKLSP
;
A
#
# COMPACT_ATOMS: atom_id res chain seq x y z
N MET A 1 25.27 50.22 -33.64
CA MET A 1 23.93 50.05 -34.25
C MET A 1 23.81 48.64 -34.78
N ALA A 2 22.62 48.04 -34.66
CA ALA A 2 22.24 46.66 -35.02
C ALA A 2 22.47 45.58 -33.94
N SER A 3 21.66 45.62 -32.88
CA SER A 3 20.96 44.43 -32.34
C SER A 3 19.74 44.91 -31.54
N ALA A 4 18.82 45.57 -32.26
CA ALA A 4 17.61 46.17 -31.71
C ALA A 4 16.37 45.72 -32.49
N VAL A 5 16.38 44.48 -32.99
CA VAL A 5 15.28 43.93 -33.80
C VAL A 5 15.03 42.49 -33.40
N ALA A 6 14.35 42.32 -32.26
CA ALA A 6 13.39 41.24 -31.98
C ALA A 6 12.62 41.50 -30.65
N GLU A 7 12.36 42.76 -30.28
CA GLU A 7 11.47 43.13 -29.15
C GLU A 7 10.03 43.41 -29.64
N SER A 8 9.58 42.75 -30.71
CA SER A 8 8.21 42.89 -31.17
C SER A 8 7.30 41.91 -30.43
N GLU A 9 6.49 42.46 -29.53
CA GLU A 9 5.32 41.89 -28.86
C GLU A 9 5.56 40.70 -27.92
N LEU A 10 6.51 40.84 -27.00
CA LEU A 10 6.44 40.08 -25.74
C LEU A 10 5.48 40.83 -24.81
N SER A 11 4.50 40.12 -24.23
CA SER A 11 3.69 40.66 -23.14
C SER A 11 4.62 41.19 -22.03
N ASP A 12 4.24 42.27 -21.33
CA ASP A 12 5.02 42.83 -20.21
C ASP A 12 5.43 41.76 -19.19
N VAL A 13 4.58 40.73 -19.04
CA VAL A 13 4.83 39.52 -18.24
C VAL A 13 6.00 38.70 -18.80
N ASP A 14 5.99 38.40 -20.10
CA ASP A 14 7.01 37.59 -20.77
C ASP A 14 8.36 38.29 -20.80
N TRP A 15 8.37 39.62 -20.95
CA TRP A 15 9.60 40.41 -20.91
C TRP A 15 10.24 40.38 -19.51
N LEU A 16 9.44 40.55 -18.44
CA LEU A 16 9.93 40.47 -17.06
C LEU A 16 10.47 39.07 -16.72
N VAL A 17 9.79 38.02 -17.20
CA VAL A 17 10.22 36.62 -17.05
C VAL A 17 11.52 36.37 -17.81
N MET A 18 11.62 36.83 -19.05
CA MET A 18 12.84 36.74 -19.86
C MET A 18 14.01 37.42 -19.15
N ARG A 19 13.77 38.61 -18.56
CA ARG A 19 14.79 39.33 -17.82
C ARG A 19 15.24 38.57 -16.57
N ALA A 20 14.32 38.00 -15.80
CA ALA A 20 14.66 37.15 -14.64
C ALA A 20 15.48 35.90 -15.03
N ARG A 21 15.15 35.26 -16.15
CA ARG A 21 15.86 34.07 -16.67
C ARG A 21 17.28 34.33 -17.16
N SER A 22 17.68 35.60 -17.35
CA SER A 22 19.04 35.94 -17.79
C SER A 22 20.09 35.93 -16.66
N PHE A 23 19.66 35.95 -15.39
CA PHE A 23 20.54 36.03 -14.22
C PHE A 23 20.77 34.77 -13.36
N PRO A 24 20.13 33.59 -13.56
CA PRO A 24 20.17 32.51 -12.55
C PRO A 24 21.55 31.84 -12.38
N LYS A 25 22.47 31.97 -13.35
CA LYS A 25 23.85 31.44 -13.25
C LYS A 25 24.86 32.47 -12.72
N THR A 26 24.52 33.75 -12.75
CA THR A 26 25.44 34.87 -12.49
C THR A 26 25.10 35.55 -11.16
N ASP A 27 23.80 35.73 -10.87
CA ASP A 27 23.30 36.27 -9.62
C ASP A 27 21.84 35.82 -9.34
N PRO A 28 21.63 34.82 -8.45
CA PRO A 28 20.29 34.35 -8.10
C PRO A 28 19.46 35.40 -7.35
N TYR A 29 20.07 36.37 -6.66
CA TYR A 29 19.35 37.41 -5.92
C TYR A 29 18.73 38.44 -6.88
N SER A 30 19.44 38.80 -7.95
CA SER A 30 18.90 39.64 -9.02
C SER A 30 17.70 38.98 -9.71
N ALA A 31 17.79 37.67 -10.00
CA ALA A 31 16.65 36.93 -10.57
C ALA A 31 15.42 36.98 -9.65
N LYS A 32 15.60 36.78 -8.33
CA LYS A 32 14.52 36.91 -7.35
C LYS A 32 13.95 38.34 -7.27
N ALA A 33 14.78 39.38 -7.29
CA ALA A 33 14.32 40.77 -7.25
C ALA A 33 13.43 41.12 -8.46
N TRP A 34 13.78 40.65 -9.66
CA TRP A 34 12.96 40.79 -10.85
C TRP A 34 11.62 40.08 -10.73
N LEU A 35 11.61 38.85 -10.21
CA LEU A 35 10.38 38.08 -10.03
C LEU A 35 9.48 38.63 -8.92
N ILE A 36 10.04 39.17 -7.84
CA ILE A 36 9.27 39.87 -6.80
C ILE A 36 8.59 41.09 -7.41
N THR A 37 9.31 41.89 -8.18
CA THR A 37 8.76 43.04 -8.90
C THR A 37 7.64 42.62 -9.85
N ALA A 38 7.87 41.56 -10.64
CA ALA A 38 6.87 41.02 -11.54
C ALA A 38 5.63 40.51 -10.79
N LYS A 39 5.80 39.84 -9.65
CA LYS A 39 4.70 39.35 -8.80
C LYS A 39 3.90 40.50 -8.19
N SER A 40 4.55 41.60 -7.81
CA SER A 40 3.86 42.80 -7.33
C SER A 40 3.01 43.47 -8.42
N LEU A 41 3.49 43.46 -9.67
CA LEU A 41 2.77 44.03 -10.81
C LEU A 41 1.67 43.11 -11.35
N PHE A 42 1.89 41.79 -11.31
CA PHE A 42 1.02 40.78 -11.90
C PHE A 42 0.80 39.58 -10.94
N PRO A 43 0.12 39.79 -9.80
CA PRO A 43 -0.01 38.77 -8.75
C PRO A 43 -0.80 37.53 -9.19
N GLN A 44 -1.69 37.67 -10.17
CA GLN A 44 -2.53 36.59 -10.70
C GLN A 44 -1.94 35.92 -11.96
N SER A 45 -0.68 36.17 -12.29
CA SER A 45 -0.02 35.54 -13.43
C SER A 45 0.58 34.19 -13.04
N PHE A 46 0.04 33.11 -13.59
CA PHE A 46 0.60 31.76 -13.44
C PHE A 46 2.07 31.71 -13.90
N VAL A 47 2.40 32.36 -15.01
CA VAL A 47 3.76 32.33 -15.58
C VAL A 47 4.78 32.86 -14.57
N ILE A 48 4.49 33.98 -13.91
CA ILE A 48 5.41 34.58 -12.93
C ILE A 48 5.52 33.70 -11.67
N GLN A 49 4.40 33.16 -11.17
CA GLN A 49 4.42 32.27 -10.01
C GLN A 49 5.19 30.98 -10.29
N PHE A 50 5.03 30.42 -11.48
CA PHE A 50 5.74 29.22 -11.89
C PHE A 50 7.24 29.47 -12.05
N GLU A 51 7.65 30.62 -12.61
CA GLU A 51 9.08 30.98 -12.66
C GLU A 51 9.68 31.18 -11.27
N PHE A 52 8.93 31.78 -10.34
CA PHE A 52 9.34 31.90 -8.95
C PHE A 52 9.57 30.54 -8.30
N TYR A 53 8.67 29.58 -8.56
CA TYR A 53 8.84 28.19 -8.15
C TYR A 53 10.10 27.53 -8.76
N ILE A 54 10.38 27.71 -10.05
CA ILE A 54 11.57 27.14 -10.71
C ILE A 54 12.87 27.72 -10.12
N VAL A 55 12.91 29.01 -9.81
CA VAL A 55 14.07 29.64 -9.16
C VAL A 55 14.30 29.07 -7.76
N GLU A 56 13.25 28.94 -6.94
CA GLU A 56 13.38 28.35 -5.59
C GLU A 56 13.75 26.86 -5.64
N LYS A 57 13.20 26.10 -6.59
CA LYS A 57 13.58 24.71 -6.87
C LYS A 57 15.06 24.58 -7.25
N THR A 58 15.57 25.49 -8.09
CA THR A 58 16.99 25.51 -8.48
C THR A 58 17.88 25.90 -7.30
N ALA A 59 17.39 26.77 -6.42
CA ALA A 59 18.05 27.16 -5.17
C ALA A 59 17.96 26.10 -4.06
N LYS A 60 17.27 24.97 -4.30
CA LYS A 60 17.01 23.90 -3.32
C LYS A 60 16.31 24.38 -2.04
N ASN A 61 15.47 25.41 -2.15
CA ASN A 61 14.70 25.93 -1.03
C ASN A 61 13.35 25.23 -0.94
N VAL A 62 13.26 24.19 -0.10
CA VAL A 62 12.10 23.30 -0.02
C VAL A 62 10.85 24.03 0.49
N ASP A 63 10.97 24.80 1.57
CA ASP A 63 9.83 25.42 2.25
C ASP A 63 9.13 26.46 1.35
N GLU A 64 9.91 27.33 0.72
CA GLU A 64 9.35 28.37 -0.15
C GLU A 64 8.81 27.76 -1.45
N ALA A 65 9.50 26.76 -2.02
CA ALA A 65 8.99 26.05 -3.19
C ALA A 65 7.66 25.32 -2.89
N ALA A 66 7.51 24.71 -1.71
CA ALA A 66 6.28 24.06 -1.28
C ALA A 66 5.13 25.08 -1.13
N ARG A 67 5.42 26.23 -0.53
CA ARG A 67 4.46 27.32 -0.34
C ARG A 67 3.96 27.88 -1.69
N ILE A 68 4.85 28.13 -2.63
CA ILE A 68 4.49 28.61 -3.97
C ILE A 68 3.68 27.55 -4.72
N LEU A 69 4.08 26.28 -4.63
CA LEU A 69 3.36 25.18 -5.28
C LEU A 69 1.94 25.04 -4.73
N GLN A 70 1.79 25.17 -3.41
CA GLN A 70 0.47 25.20 -2.75
C GLN A 70 -0.38 26.37 -3.27
N ASP A 71 0.17 27.60 -3.30
CA ASP A 71 -0.53 28.79 -3.79
C ASP A 71 -0.97 28.59 -5.26
N MET A 72 -0.10 28.01 -6.10
CA MET A 72 -0.42 27.74 -7.50
C MET A 72 -1.52 26.69 -7.68
N LEU A 73 -1.53 25.63 -6.87
CA LEU A 73 -2.56 24.57 -6.92
C LEU A 73 -3.95 25.08 -6.52
N GLN A 74 -4.01 26.09 -5.65
CA GLN A 74 -5.28 26.72 -5.26
C GLN A 74 -5.79 27.71 -6.31
N ASN A 75 -4.88 28.52 -6.87
CA ASN A 75 -5.25 29.63 -7.75
C ASN A 75 -5.34 29.23 -9.24
N PHE A 76 -4.61 28.20 -9.68
CA PHE A 76 -4.49 27.80 -11.09
C PHE A 76 -4.66 26.28 -11.30
N PRO A 77 -5.79 25.69 -10.91
CA PRO A 77 -6.00 24.23 -11.00
C PRO A 77 -6.09 23.71 -12.44
N GLU A 78 -6.35 24.54 -13.43
CA GLU A 78 -6.50 24.11 -14.84
C GLU A 78 -5.17 24.06 -15.61
N GLU A 79 -4.07 24.54 -15.02
CA GLU A 79 -2.80 24.71 -15.73
C GLU A 79 -2.05 23.39 -15.94
N GLN A 80 -1.84 22.99 -17.19
CA GLN A 80 -1.21 21.71 -17.53
C GLN A 80 0.25 21.62 -17.05
N ARG A 81 0.99 22.72 -17.12
CA ARG A 81 2.41 22.75 -16.69
C ARG A 81 2.55 22.48 -15.20
N LEU A 82 1.62 22.98 -14.39
CA LEU A 82 1.57 22.71 -12.96
C LEU A 82 1.38 21.22 -12.70
N TRP A 83 0.44 20.59 -13.39
CA TRP A 83 0.18 19.16 -13.24
C TRP A 83 1.31 18.26 -13.77
N ALA A 84 2.06 18.70 -14.77
CA ALA A 84 3.27 18.00 -15.20
C ALA A 84 4.34 17.98 -14.09
N GLU A 85 4.46 19.06 -13.33
CA GLU A 85 5.34 19.10 -12.15
C GLU A 85 4.82 18.19 -11.03
N VAL A 86 3.52 18.21 -10.74
CA VAL A 86 2.91 17.29 -9.77
C VAL A 86 3.16 15.83 -10.15
N GLN A 87 3.02 15.48 -11.44
CA GLN A 87 3.35 14.14 -11.93
C GLN A 87 4.82 13.81 -11.71
N SER A 88 5.74 14.73 -12.00
CA SER A 88 7.17 14.53 -11.75
C SER A 88 7.48 14.30 -10.27
N ILE A 89 6.79 15.02 -9.37
CA ILE A 89 6.90 14.79 -7.93
C ILE A 89 6.42 13.38 -7.59
N LEU A 90 5.23 12.96 -8.03
CA LEU A 90 4.70 11.63 -7.71
C LEU A 90 5.53 10.48 -8.30
N GLU A 91 6.06 10.64 -9.51
CA GLU A 91 7.00 9.69 -10.12
C GLU A 91 8.28 9.57 -9.28
N SER A 92 8.77 10.68 -8.71
CA SER A 92 9.91 10.63 -7.79
C SER A 92 9.59 9.87 -6.51
N LEU A 93 8.34 9.93 -6.03
CA LEU A 93 7.90 9.18 -4.86
C LEU A 93 7.87 7.66 -5.13
N GLN A 94 7.73 7.22 -6.37
CA GLN A 94 7.78 5.80 -6.73
C GLN A 94 9.19 5.24 -6.84
N LYS A 95 10.20 6.10 -7.00
CA LYS A 95 11.61 5.70 -7.13
C LYS A 95 12.33 5.70 -5.77
N GLU A 96 13.40 4.91 -5.69
CA GLU A 96 14.31 4.98 -4.56
C GLU A 96 15.10 6.29 -4.57
N PRO A 97 15.41 6.88 -3.40
CA PRO A 97 16.13 8.14 -3.28
C PRO A 97 17.65 7.96 -3.54
N GLN A 98 18.00 7.42 -4.70
CA GLN A 98 19.39 7.28 -5.14
C GLN A 98 19.95 8.61 -5.70
N ASP A 99 19.07 9.48 -6.20
CA ASP A 99 19.42 10.78 -6.80
C ASP A 99 19.00 11.94 -5.88
N GLN A 100 19.87 12.96 -5.76
CA GLN A 100 19.59 14.21 -5.04
C GLN A 100 18.34 14.92 -5.57
N LYS A 101 18.00 14.72 -6.85
CA LYS A 101 16.76 15.25 -7.42
C LYS A 101 15.51 14.59 -6.81
N PHE A 102 15.55 13.27 -6.61
CA PHE A 102 14.41 12.54 -6.04
C PHE A 102 14.25 12.79 -4.54
N SER A 103 15.36 12.99 -3.81
CA SER A 103 15.28 13.40 -2.40
C SER A 103 14.62 14.77 -2.26
N PHE A 104 15.05 15.76 -3.07
CA PHE A 104 14.45 17.10 -3.04
C PHE A 104 12.94 17.08 -3.35
N LEU A 105 12.50 16.33 -4.36
CA LEU A 105 11.07 16.25 -4.70
C LEU A 105 10.26 15.52 -3.63
N THR A 106 10.87 14.55 -2.93
CA THR A 106 10.26 13.88 -1.78
C THR A 106 10.10 14.86 -0.61
N ASP A 107 11.14 15.63 -0.31
CA ASP A 107 11.12 16.66 0.75
C ASP A 107 10.12 17.78 0.41
N LEU A 108 10.05 18.18 -0.87
CA LEU A 108 9.08 19.15 -1.38
C LEU A 108 7.66 18.67 -1.13
N PHE A 109 7.35 17.40 -1.44
CA PHE A 109 6.04 16.84 -1.15
C PHE A 109 5.75 16.84 0.35
N ALA A 110 6.73 16.44 1.18
CA ALA A 110 6.62 16.39 2.64
C ALA A 110 6.31 17.75 3.28
N ALA A 111 6.86 18.83 2.73
CA ALA A 111 6.67 20.19 3.22
C ALA A 111 5.29 20.80 2.86
N ILE A 112 4.57 20.22 1.90
CA ILE A 112 3.23 20.66 1.52
C ILE A 112 2.22 20.20 2.59
N PRO A 113 1.21 21.02 2.96
CA PRO A 113 0.16 20.61 3.90
C PRO A 113 -0.59 19.34 3.44
N THR A 114 -0.92 18.48 4.41
CA THR A 114 -1.65 17.21 4.17
C THR A 114 -2.89 17.39 3.29
N SER A 115 -3.71 18.42 3.53
CA SER A 115 -4.91 18.67 2.73
C SER A 115 -4.61 18.90 1.24
N THR A 116 -3.51 19.58 0.93
CA THR A 116 -3.05 19.82 -0.44
C THR A 116 -2.45 18.55 -1.04
N GLN A 117 -1.67 17.77 -0.29
CA GLN A 117 -1.19 16.44 -0.71
C GLN A 117 -2.36 15.54 -1.13
N CYS A 118 -3.40 15.45 -0.30
CA CYS A 118 -4.59 14.65 -0.56
C CYS A 118 -5.35 15.12 -1.81
N SER A 119 -5.45 16.44 -2.01
CA SER A 119 -6.04 17.02 -3.23
C SER A 119 -5.23 16.66 -4.49
N MET A 120 -3.90 16.81 -4.45
CA MET A 120 -3.00 16.44 -5.55
C MET A 120 -3.16 14.97 -5.93
N LEU A 121 -3.10 14.08 -4.93
CA LEU A 121 -3.27 12.64 -5.14
C LEU A 121 -4.64 12.33 -5.73
N THR A 122 -5.70 12.92 -5.20
CA THR A 122 -7.06 12.73 -5.70
C THR A 122 -7.17 13.16 -7.18
N GLN A 123 -6.58 14.28 -7.56
CA GLN A 123 -6.63 14.75 -8.95
C GLN A 123 -5.81 13.89 -9.90
N VAL A 124 -4.60 13.46 -9.51
CA VAL A 124 -3.80 12.54 -10.34
C VAL A 124 -4.47 11.17 -10.45
N SER A 125 -5.07 10.68 -9.36
CA SER A 125 -5.77 9.41 -9.34
C SER A 125 -6.94 9.33 -10.34
N LYS A 126 -7.56 10.47 -10.69
CA LYS A 126 -8.63 10.54 -11.72
C LYS A 126 -8.10 10.36 -13.14
N LYS A 127 -6.82 10.65 -13.39
CA LYS A 127 -6.19 10.54 -14.71
C LYS A 127 -5.66 9.13 -14.98
N ILE A 128 -5.51 8.31 -13.94
CA ILE A 128 -5.09 6.91 -14.04
C ILE A 128 -6.33 6.05 -14.28
N PRO A 129 -6.47 5.40 -15.45
CA PRO A 129 -7.65 4.60 -15.76
C PRO A 129 -7.65 3.27 -15.01
N ASP A 130 -6.47 2.70 -14.77
CA ASP A 130 -6.32 1.43 -14.08
C ASP A 130 -6.44 1.59 -12.56
N VAL A 131 -7.37 0.85 -11.95
CA VAL A 131 -7.64 0.94 -10.53
C VAL A 131 -6.47 0.40 -9.70
N LEU A 132 -5.79 -0.64 -10.19
CA LEU A 132 -4.69 -1.28 -9.48
C LEU A 132 -3.47 -0.35 -9.44
N GLU A 133 -3.10 0.27 -10.56
CA GLU A 133 -2.04 1.29 -10.64
C GLU A 133 -2.34 2.46 -9.71
N ARG A 134 -3.60 2.92 -9.69
CA ARG A 134 -4.04 3.98 -8.77
C ARG A 134 -3.88 3.57 -7.31
N CYS A 135 -4.25 2.34 -6.96
CA CYS A 135 -4.09 1.79 -5.62
C CYS A 135 -2.61 1.63 -5.23
N GLN A 136 -1.75 1.20 -6.15
CA GLN A 136 -0.31 1.06 -5.95
C GLN A 136 0.36 2.42 -5.72
N LEU A 137 0.03 3.44 -6.53
CA LEU A 137 0.54 4.80 -6.33
C LEU A 137 0.18 5.30 -4.91
N LEU A 138 -1.08 5.17 -4.52
CA LEU A 138 -1.53 5.63 -3.20
C LEU A 138 -0.86 4.86 -2.05
N LEU A 139 -0.69 3.54 -2.21
CA LEU A 139 0.04 2.69 -1.27
C LEU A 139 1.48 3.15 -1.09
N VAL A 140 2.21 3.41 -2.18
CA VAL A 140 3.60 3.90 -2.14
C VAL A 140 3.68 5.22 -1.39
N VAL A 141 2.77 6.14 -1.69
CA VAL A 141 2.73 7.45 -1.04
C VAL A 141 2.42 7.32 0.45
N MET A 142 1.44 6.49 0.83
CA MET A 142 1.12 6.22 2.24
C MET A 142 2.25 5.54 3.01
N ARG A 143 3.08 4.71 2.35
CA ARG A 143 4.29 4.13 2.98
C ARG A 143 5.34 5.19 3.29
N LYS A 144 5.55 6.13 2.36
CA LYS A 144 6.49 7.25 2.55
C LYS A 144 5.95 8.28 3.54
N PHE A 145 4.63 8.48 3.59
CA PHE A 145 3.96 9.48 4.41
C PHE A 145 2.82 8.84 5.24
N PRO A 146 3.14 8.19 6.38
CA PRO A 146 2.16 7.48 7.18
C PRO A 146 1.02 8.34 7.75
N ASN A 147 1.20 9.67 7.82
CA ASN A 147 0.18 10.64 8.19
C ASN A 147 -1.02 10.65 7.23
N LEU A 148 -0.89 10.10 6.02
CA LEU A 148 -1.97 9.97 5.04
C LEU A 148 -2.84 8.71 5.25
N VAL A 149 -2.35 7.75 6.04
CA VAL A 149 -3.05 6.47 6.27
C VAL A 149 -4.44 6.66 6.88
N PRO A 150 -4.67 7.55 7.87
CA PRO A 150 -6.00 7.78 8.42
C PRO A 150 -7.02 8.28 7.40
N GLU A 151 -6.60 9.09 6.42
CA GLU A 151 -7.51 9.71 5.44
C GLU A 151 -7.84 8.80 4.25
N HIS A 152 -6.86 7.99 3.83
CA HIS A 152 -6.92 7.21 2.60
C HIS A 152 -6.95 5.69 2.79
N GLY A 153 -6.51 5.17 3.94
CA GLY A 153 -6.30 3.74 4.14
C GLY A 153 -7.56 2.89 3.98
N ILE A 154 -8.67 3.28 4.61
CA ILE A 154 -9.94 2.54 4.52
C ILE A 154 -10.53 2.64 3.13
N LYS A 155 -10.55 3.85 2.53
CA LYS A 155 -11.04 4.07 1.17
C LYS A 155 -10.28 3.20 0.16
N LEU A 156 -8.98 3.03 0.36
CA LEU A 156 -8.15 2.17 -0.48
C LEU A 156 -8.56 0.69 -0.34
N MET A 157 -8.78 0.20 0.88
CA MET A 157 -9.28 -1.18 1.09
C MET A 157 -10.65 -1.39 0.45
N GLU A 158 -11.58 -0.46 0.65
CA GLU A 158 -12.93 -0.52 0.10
C GLU A 158 -12.91 -0.51 -1.42
N THR A 159 -12.05 0.31 -2.03
CA THR A 159 -11.86 0.35 -3.48
C THR A 159 -11.37 -0.99 -4.03
N LEU A 160 -10.41 -1.64 -3.36
CA LEU A 160 -9.90 -2.95 -3.79
C LEU A 160 -10.96 -4.05 -3.67
N VAL A 161 -11.73 -4.06 -2.58
CA VAL A 161 -12.83 -5.02 -2.41
C VAL A 161 -13.91 -4.79 -3.46
N GLN A 162 -14.26 -3.54 -3.74
CA GLN A 162 -15.28 -3.20 -4.72
C GLN A 162 -14.82 -3.58 -6.14
N GLU A 163 -13.56 -3.34 -6.47
CA GLU A 163 -13.03 -3.64 -7.80
C GLU A 163 -12.91 -5.15 -8.05
N GLU A 164 -12.56 -5.91 -7.01
CA GLU A 164 -12.59 -7.38 -7.06
C GLU A 164 -13.99 -7.91 -7.39
N ILE A 165 -15.04 -7.31 -6.80
CA ILE A 165 -16.44 -7.66 -7.06
C ILE A 165 -16.82 -7.26 -8.50
N ASN A 166 -16.52 -6.03 -8.91
CA ASN A 166 -16.86 -5.50 -10.23
C ASN A 166 -16.17 -6.29 -11.36
N SER A 167 -14.94 -6.74 -11.13
CA SER A 167 -14.16 -7.54 -12.07
C SER A 167 -14.65 -9.00 -12.19
N GLY A 168 -15.57 -9.44 -11.33
CA GLY A 168 -16.13 -10.80 -11.35
C GLY A 168 -15.17 -11.91 -10.91
N VAL A 169 -13.97 -11.55 -10.41
CA VAL A 169 -12.94 -12.48 -9.96
C VAL A 169 -13.07 -12.87 -8.49
N VAL A 170 -14.14 -12.46 -7.81
CA VAL A 170 -14.39 -12.68 -6.38
C VAL A 170 -14.33 -14.15 -5.96
N ASN A 171 -14.70 -15.07 -6.87
CA ASN A 171 -14.68 -16.52 -6.65
C ASN A 171 -13.27 -17.12 -6.75
N ASN A 172 -12.30 -16.39 -7.29
CA ASN A 172 -10.90 -16.77 -7.27
C ASN A 172 -10.21 -16.04 -6.10
N PRO A 173 -9.97 -16.71 -4.96
CA PRO A 173 -9.36 -16.07 -3.81
C PRO A 173 -7.92 -15.63 -4.06
N VAL A 174 -7.22 -16.17 -5.06
CA VAL A 174 -5.84 -15.80 -5.39
C VAL A 174 -5.86 -14.90 -6.64
N ASN A 175 -6.03 -13.61 -6.40
CA ASN A 175 -6.07 -12.57 -7.45
C ASN A 175 -5.26 -11.33 -7.04
N CYS A 176 -5.01 -10.43 -8.00
CA CYS A 176 -4.18 -9.24 -7.83
C CYS A 176 -4.76 -8.22 -6.83
N TYR A 177 -6.08 -8.00 -6.83
CA TYR A 177 -6.73 -7.07 -5.90
C TYR A 177 -6.66 -7.56 -4.46
N ARG A 178 -6.98 -8.85 -4.24
CA ARG A 178 -6.93 -9.46 -2.91
C ARG A 178 -5.49 -9.59 -2.42
N LYS A 179 -4.54 -9.88 -3.32
CA LYS A 179 -3.12 -9.85 -2.99
C LYS A 179 -2.70 -8.48 -2.48
N LEU A 180 -2.94 -7.41 -3.24
CA LEU A 180 -2.58 -6.04 -2.85
C LEU A 180 -3.28 -5.63 -1.54
N LEU A 181 -4.55 -5.98 -1.39
CA LEU A 181 -5.32 -5.74 -0.17
C LEU A 181 -4.66 -6.39 1.05
N VAL A 182 -4.36 -7.68 0.96
CA VAL A 182 -4.01 -8.52 2.11
C VAL A 182 -2.51 -8.47 2.43
N CYS A 183 -1.64 -8.40 1.41
CA CYS A 183 -0.19 -8.41 1.59
C CYS A 183 0.36 -7.02 1.89
N ASP A 184 -0.29 -5.96 1.40
CA ASP A 184 0.30 -4.62 1.39
C ASP A 184 -0.54 -3.57 2.12
N VAL A 185 -1.81 -3.41 1.74
CA VAL A 185 -2.66 -2.34 2.25
C VAL A 185 -3.13 -2.62 3.67
N MET A 186 -3.65 -3.82 3.94
CA MET A 186 -4.18 -4.19 5.26
C MET A 186 -3.10 -4.13 6.35
N PRO A 187 -1.88 -4.69 6.18
CA PRO A 187 -0.82 -4.54 7.16
C PRO A 187 -0.49 -3.07 7.44
N LEU A 188 -0.35 -2.25 6.39
CA LEU A 188 0.00 -0.83 6.52
C LEU A 188 -1.07 -0.06 7.32
N VAL A 189 -2.35 -0.26 7.00
CA VAL A 189 -3.44 0.47 7.67
C VAL A 189 -3.64 0.01 9.12
N LEU A 190 -3.46 -1.29 9.40
CA LEU A 190 -3.54 -1.78 10.77
C LEU A 190 -2.34 -1.33 11.61
N GLU A 191 -1.15 -1.19 11.02
CA GLU A 191 0.05 -0.80 11.75
C GLU A 191 0.19 0.73 11.91
N LYS A 192 -0.11 1.50 10.85
CA LYS A 192 0.16 2.95 10.80
C LYS A 192 -1.08 3.82 10.89
N GLY A 193 -2.28 3.24 10.93
CA GLY A 193 -3.50 4.05 10.90
C GLY A 193 -3.84 4.78 12.19
N GLY A 194 -2.99 4.81 13.23
CA GLY A 194 -3.21 5.66 14.43
C GLY A 194 -4.59 5.49 15.07
N HIS A 195 -5.36 6.57 15.18
CA HIS A 195 -6.72 6.62 15.74
C HIS A 195 -7.85 6.23 14.77
N LEU A 196 -7.53 5.62 13.63
CA LEU A 196 -8.51 5.18 12.66
C LEU A 196 -9.49 4.18 13.29
N GLU A 197 -10.75 4.59 13.45
CA GLU A 197 -11.81 3.73 13.91
C GLU A 197 -12.27 2.83 12.77
N VAL A 198 -11.94 1.55 12.87
CA VAL A 198 -12.40 0.53 11.92
C VAL A 198 -13.60 -0.19 12.52
N ASN A 199 -14.69 -0.27 11.75
CA ASN A 199 -15.84 -1.05 12.15
C ASN A 199 -15.43 -2.53 12.34
N MET A 200 -15.73 -3.12 13.50
CA MET A 200 -15.41 -4.50 13.84
C MET A 200 -15.91 -5.50 12.77
N PHE A 201 -17.08 -5.23 12.18
CA PHE A 201 -17.63 -6.06 11.10
C PHE A 201 -16.79 -6.00 9.83
N GLN A 202 -16.36 -4.81 9.41
CA GLN A 202 -15.48 -4.65 8.25
C GLN A 202 -14.13 -5.33 8.47
N LEU A 203 -13.57 -5.19 9.67
CA LEU A 203 -12.31 -5.83 10.04
C LEU A 203 -12.39 -7.36 9.97
N TYR A 204 -13.49 -7.94 10.46
CA TYR A 204 -13.75 -9.38 10.32
C TYR A 204 -13.85 -9.80 8.85
N LEU A 205 -14.56 -9.04 8.03
CA LEU A 205 -14.70 -9.34 6.59
C LEU A 205 -13.35 -9.31 5.88
N TRP A 206 -12.50 -8.33 6.17
CA TRP A 206 -11.15 -8.25 5.60
C TRP A 206 -10.26 -9.37 6.10
N LEU A 207 -10.36 -9.73 7.38
CA LEU A 207 -9.62 -10.85 7.95
C LEU A 207 -10.04 -12.18 7.30
N GLN A 208 -11.34 -12.39 7.08
CA GLN A 208 -11.84 -13.56 6.38
C GLN A 208 -11.26 -13.66 4.96
N ARG A 209 -11.25 -12.54 4.21
CA ARG A 209 -10.61 -12.49 2.88
C ARG A 209 -9.11 -12.80 2.95
N ALA A 210 -8.42 -12.33 3.99
CA ALA A 210 -7.00 -12.60 4.19
C ALA A 210 -6.75 -14.09 4.43
N ILE A 211 -7.52 -14.73 5.33
CA ILE A 211 -7.41 -16.17 5.60
C ILE A 211 -7.66 -16.97 4.32
N GLU A 212 -8.74 -16.65 3.61
CA GLU A 212 -9.11 -17.33 2.36
C GLU A 212 -8.00 -17.18 1.30
N PHE A 213 -7.43 -15.97 1.14
CA PHE A 213 -6.30 -15.71 0.26
C PHE A 213 -5.09 -16.58 0.60
N TYR A 214 -4.57 -16.49 1.83
CA TYR A 214 -3.34 -17.18 2.21
C TYR A 214 -3.51 -18.70 2.19
N VAL A 215 -4.63 -19.24 2.70
CA VAL A 215 -4.89 -20.68 2.69
C VAL A 215 -4.99 -21.19 1.24
N SER A 216 -5.71 -20.48 0.37
CA SER A 216 -5.83 -20.87 -1.03
C SER A 216 -4.51 -20.76 -1.77
N TYR A 217 -3.73 -19.70 -1.52
CA TYR A 217 -2.41 -19.49 -2.10
C TYR A 217 -1.44 -20.63 -1.76
N ILE A 218 -1.40 -21.04 -0.49
CA ILE A 218 -0.53 -22.13 -0.01
C ILE A 218 -1.00 -23.51 -0.51
N SER A 219 -2.31 -23.68 -0.69
CA SER A 219 -2.89 -24.94 -1.15
C SER A 219 -2.79 -25.15 -2.67
N GLN A 220 -2.35 -24.14 -3.42
CA GLN A 220 -2.10 -24.30 -4.85
C GLN A 220 -0.92 -25.27 -5.06
N PRO A 221 -1.02 -26.19 -6.04
CA PRO A 221 0.13 -27.03 -6.39
C PRO A 221 1.27 -26.13 -6.87
N ASN A 222 2.39 -26.14 -6.15
CA ASN A 222 3.58 -25.34 -6.45
C ASN A 222 3.97 -25.49 -7.92
N ALA A 223 3.83 -24.42 -8.71
CA ALA A 223 4.32 -24.35 -10.08
C ALA A 223 5.86 -24.25 -10.17
N SER A 224 6.56 -24.29 -9.02
CA SER A 224 8.00 -24.05 -8.91
C SER A 224 8.89 -25.31 -8.95
N THR A 225 8.37 -26.46 -9.40
CA THR A 225 9.16 -27.71 -9.54
C THR A 225 9.00 -28.39 -10.91
N SER A 226 9.10 -27.63 -12.00
CA SER A 226 9.27 -28.19 -13.35
C SER A 226 10.21 -27.36 -14.22
N SER A 227 11.40 -27.03 -13.70
CA SER A 227 12.53 -26.54 -14.50
C SER A 227 13.71 -27.51 -14.45
N SER A 228 13.49 -28.75 -14.90
CA SER A 228 14.60 -29.67 -15.18
C SER A 228 14.15 -30.85 -16.07
N GLY A 229 14.58 -30.82 -17.33
CA GLY A 229 14.44 -31.89 -18.34
C GLY A 229 13.00 -32.02 -18.86
N GLU A 230 12.70 -32.09 -20.16
CA GLU A 230 13.35 -32.85 -21.21
C GLU A 230 13.13 -32.20 -22.58
N THR A 231 14.16 -32.32 -23.40
CA THR A 231 14.20 -32.06 -24.85
C THR A 231 13.42 -33.13 -25.61
N SER A 232 12.97 -32.80 -26.84
CA SER A 232 12.35 -33.65 -27.89
C SER A 232 10.83 -33.81 -27.79
N SER A 233 10.00 -33.79 -28.85
CA SER A 233 10.19 -33.71 -30.30
C SER A 233 8.83 -33.45 -30.97
N ASN A 234 8.86 -32.88 -32.17
CA ASN A 234 7.72 -32.70 -33.09
C ASN A 234 6.84 -33.94 -33.27
N THR A 235 5.53 -33.73 -33.38
CA THR A 235 4.66 -34.41 -34.38
C THR A 235 3.40 -33.59 -34.65
N ASP A 236 3.18 -33.29 -35.92
CA ASP A 236 1.94 -32.78 -36.51
C ASP A 236 0.82 -33.83 -36.49
N ALA A 237 -0.44 -33.43 -36.27
CA ALA A 237 -1.60 -33.69 -37.13
C ALA A 237 -2.97 -33.58 -36.40
N ALA A 238 -3.75 -32.59 -36.83
CA ALA A 238 -5.18 -32.59 -37.16
C ALA A 238 -6.30 -32.96 -36.14
N ASP A 239 -7.20 -31.97 -36.03
CA ASP A 239 -8.68 -32.04 -36.06
C ASP A 239 -9.46 -32.08 -34.73
N GLY A 240 -10.56 -31.30 -34.69
CA GLY A 240 -11.58 -31.35 -33.63
C GLY A 240 -11.98 -30.02 -32.99
N SER A 241 -12.73 -29.21 -33.74
CA SER A 241 -13.40 -27.98 -33.31
C SER A 241 -14.11 -28.06 -31.94
N ARG A 242 -13.83 -27.11 -31.03
CA ARG A 242 -14.80 -26.60 -30.04
C ARG A 242 -14.46 -25.15 -29.62
N PRO A 243 -15.47 -24.28 -29.44
CA PRO A 243 -15.26 -22.84 -29.42
C PRO A 243 -14.68 -22.37 -28.09
N SER A 244 -13.70 -21.48 -28.18
CA SER A 244 -13.13 -20.73 -27.06
C SER A 244 -14.24 -19.95 -26.33
N PRO A 245 -14.34 -20.01 -24.99
CA PRO A 245 -15.07 -18.97 -24.30
C PRO A 245 -14.25 -17.68 -24.38
N ALA A 246 -14.97 -16.60 -24.66
CA ALA A 246 -14.47 -15.26 -24.84
C ALA A 246 -13.38 -14.88 -23.83
N LYS A 247 -12.30 -14.24 -24.32
CA LYS A 247 -11.38 -13.46 -23.51
C LYS A 247 -12.19 -12.53 -22.62
N SER A 248 -12.28 -12.87 -21.34
CA SER A 248 -12.85 -12.02 -20.32
C SER A 248 -11.96 -10.78 -20.21
N ARG A 249 -12.52 -9.63 -20.59
CA ARG A 249 -12.00 -8.32 -20.13
C ARG A 249 -11.96 -8.40 -18.61
N GLY A 250 -10.77 -8.45 -18.00
CA GLY A 250 -10.65 -8.41 -16.53
C GLY A 250 -9.48 -9.17 -15.91
N GLN A 251 -8.73 -9.99 -16.66
CA GLN A 251 -7.48 -10.53 -16.14
C GLN A 251 -6.37 -9.48 -16.27
N ALA A 252 -6.32 -8.54 -15.31
CA ALA A 252 -5.07 -7.84 -14.99
C ALA A 252 -4.13 -8.90 -14.39
N VAL A 253 -3.44 -9.65 -15.26
CA VAL A 253 -2.44 -10.64 -14.86
C VAL A 253 -1.20 -9.85 -14.45
N LEU A 254 -1.02 -9.66 -13.14
CA LEU A 254 0.30 -9.31 -12.62
C LEU A 254 1.26 -10.44 -13.03
N PRO A 255 2.50 -10.13 -13.47
CA PRO A 255 3.53 -11.13 -13.76
C PRO A 255 3.64 -12.15 -12.61
N ASP A 256 3.91 -13.43 -12.91
CA ASP A 256 4.00 -14.49 -11.88
C ASP A 256 4.96 -14.14 -10.72
N ILE A 257 6.02 -13.37 -11.01
CA ILE A 257 6.97 -12.83 -10.02
C ILE A 257 6.27 -11.88 -9.04
N GLU A 258 5.43 -10.99 -9.56
CA GLU A 258 4.62 -10.06 -8.77
C GLU A 258 3.46 -10.74 -8.04
N MET A 259 3.18 -12.03 -8.31
CA MET A 259 2.25 -12.85 -7.53
C MET A 259 2.93 -13.66 -6.42
N GLN A 260 4.26 -13.72 -6.33
CA GLN A 260 4.95 -14.40 -5.23
C GLN A 260 4.73 -13.72 -3.87
N VAL A 261 4.43 -14.51 -2.84
CA VAL A 261 4.23 -14.04 -1.47
C VAL A 261 5.30 -14.68 -0.58
N PRO A 262 6.26 -13.90 -0.05
CA PRO A 262 7.25 -14.42 0.89
C PRO A 262 6.56 -14.71 2.23
N ASP A 263 6.85 -15.87 2.83
CA ASP A 263 6.33 -16.31 4.13
C ASP A 263 4.80 -16.09 4.32
N PRO A 264 3.95 -16.80 3.55
CA PRO A 264 2.50 -16.59 3.58
C PRO A 264 1.88 -16.91 4.95
N TRP A 265 2.41 -17.92 5.66
CA TRP A 265 1.95 -18.28 7.01
C TRP A 265 2.32 -17.21 8.05
N GLY A 266 3.56 -16.70 8.03
CA GLY A 266 3.97 -15.62 8.92
C GLY A 266 3.21 -14.32 8.65
N ASN A 267 2.92 -13.99 7.39
CA ASN A 267 2.11 -12.82 7.05
C ASN A 267 0.66 -12.93 7.56
N LEU A 268 0.03 -14.12 7.46
CA LEU A 268 -1.29 -14.37 8.02
C LEU A 268 -1.28 -14.21 9.55
N LEU A 269 -0.28 -14.79 10.23
CA LEU A 269 -0.12 -14.65 11.68
C LEU A 269 0.06 -13.18 12.09
N ARG A 270 0.89 -12.43 11.35
CA ARG A 270 1.08 -10.99 11.57
C ARG A 270 -0.23 -10.22 11.45
N LEU A 271 -1.05 -10.50 10.45
CA LEU A 271 -2.36 -9.85 10.30
C LEU A 271 -3.32 -10.15 11.46
N LEU A 272 -3.33 -11.40 11.95
CA LEU A 272 -4.14 -11.77 13.11
C LEU A 272 -3.71 -11.01 14.37
N LEU A 273 -2.40 -10.87 14.59
CA LEU A 273 -1.86 -10.09 15.70
C LEU A 273 -2.21 -8.59 15.58
N LEU A 274 -2.00 -8.00 14.40
CA LEU A 274 -2.36 -6.61 14.13
C LEU A 274 -3.85 -6.35 14.32
N THR A 275 -4.72 -7.26 13.87
CA THR A 275 -6.17 -7.17 14.04
C THR A 275 -6.56 -7.12 15.51
N GLY A 276 -5.97 -7.99 16.33
CA GLY A 276 -6.24 -8.00 17.77
C GLY A 276 -5.76 -6.74 18.48
N HIS A 277 -4.60 -6.21 18.09
CA HIS A 277 -4.10 -4.93 18.60
C HIS A 277 -5.04 -3.77 18.28
N ARG A 278 -5.60 -3.75 17.06
CA ARG A 278 -6.54 -2.70 16.63
C ARG A 278 -7.88 -2.74 17.35
N LEU A 279 -8.31 -3.90 17.82
CA LEU A 279 -9.53 -4.06 18.61
C LEU A 279 -9.32 -3.78 20.11
N ASN A 280 -8.12 -3.32 20.50
CA ASN A 280 -7.73 -3.13 21.91
C ASN A 280 -7.98 -4.39 22.76
N TRP A 281 -7.86 -5.57 22.16
CA TRP A 281 -7.95 -6.81 22.90
C TRP A 281 -6.66 -7.00 23.71
N ASP A 282 -6.83 -7.37 24.97
CA ASP A 282 -5.78 -7.69 25.95
C ASP A 282 -5.07 -8.99 25.53
N MET A 283 -4.36 -8.92 24.41
CA MET A 283 -3.43 -9.93 23.93
C MET A 283 -2.02 -9.38 24.11
N GLU A 284 -1.25 -10.01 24.98
CA GLU A 284 0.16 -9.69 25.11
C GLU A 284 0.85 -9.84 23.75
N GLN A 285 1.53 -8.80 23.28
CA GLN A 285 2.20 -8.77 21.97
C GLN A 285 3.18 -9.93 21.77
N ASN A 286 3.69 -10.49 22.87
CA ASN A 286 4.66 -11.59 22.89
C ASN A 286 4.06 -12.92 23.34
N ILE A 287 2.73 -13.07 23.41
CA ILE A 287 2.09 -14.33 23.85
C ILE A 287 2.62 -15.52 23.03
N VAL A 288 2.85 -15.28 21.75
CA VAL A 288 3.33 -16.23 20.77
C VAL A 288 4.77 -16.69 21.06
N SER A 289 5.59 -15.82 21.62
CA SER A 289 7.01 -16.09 21.96
C SER A 289 7.18 -16.75 23.34
N ARG A 290 6.11 -16.90 24.11
CA ARG A 290 6.14 -17.51 25.45
C ARG A 290 6.05 -19.04 25.34
N PRO A 291 6.49 -19.77 26.39
CA PRO A 291 6.30 -21.23 26.46
C PRO A 291 4.83 -21.64 26.30
N LYS A 292 4.57 -22.84 25.77
CA LYS A 292 3.21 -23.36 25.54
C LYS A 292 2.37 -23.37 26.83
N GLU A 293 2.98 -23.67 27.97
CA GLU A 293 2.30 -23.68 29.27
C GLU A 293 1.73 -22.29 29.61
N TYR A 294 2.49 -21.23 29.31
CA TYR A 294 2.05 -19.85 29.52
C TYR A 294 0.92 -19.47 28.56
N GLN A 295 1.02 -19.87 27.29
CA GLN A 295 -0.03 -19.62 26.29
C GLN A 295 -1.37 -20.23 26.72
N ILE A 296 -1.34 -21.49 27.18
CA ILE A 296 -2.52 -22.20 27.68
C ILE A 296 -3.05 -21.55 28.96
N ALA A 297 -2.19 -21.23 29.92
CA ALA A 297 -2.58 -20.58 31.17
C ALA A 297 -3.23 -19.20 30.93
N SER A 298 -2.69 -18.42 29.99
CA SER A 298 -3.25 -17.12 29.57
C SER A 298 -4.66 -17.28 29.00
N LEU A 299 -4.86 -18.24 28.08
CA LEU A 299 -6.17 -18.50 27.49
C LEU A 299 -7.20 -18.99 28.54
N GLN A 300 -6.76 -19.85 29.46
CA GLN A 300 -7.58 -20.29 30.60
C GLN A 300 -7.97 -19.13 31.51
N HIS A 301 -7.04 -18.23 31.82
CA HIS A 301 -7.30 -17.06 32.63
C HIS A 301 -8.31 -16.10 31.97
N GLN A 302 -8.18 -15.85 30.66
CA GLN A 302 -9.17 -15.09 29.89
C GLN A 302 -10.56 -15.75 29.92
N LEU A 303 -10.62 -17.08 29.77
CA LEU A 303 -11.87 -17.85 29.84
C LEU A 303 -12.52 -17.75 31.24
N MET A 304 -11.73 -17.84 32.30
CA MET A 304 -12.22 -17.69 33.68
C MET A 304 -12.75 -16.29 33.95
N ARG A 305 -12.04 -15.25 33.49
CA ARG A 305 -12.49 -13.84 33.55
C ARG A 305 -13.81 -13.63 32.80
N ALA A 306 -13.94 -14.23 31.61
CA ALA A 306 -15.16 -14.13 30.81
C ALA A 306 -16.35 -14.88 31.43
N LYS A 307 -16.11 -15.96 32.18
CA LYS A 307 -17.15 -16.68 32.94
C LYS A 307 -17.59 -15.92 34.19
N ALA A 308 -16.66 -15.20 34.84
CA ALA A 308 -16.93 -14.41 36.04
C ALA A 308 -17.65 -13.08 35.74
N SER A 309 -17.40 -12.49 34.56
CA SER A 309 -18.08 -11.28 34.12
C SER A 309 -19.32 -11.61 33.29
N ASN A 310 -20.51 -11.20 33.73
CA ASN A 310 -21.74 -11.26 32.94
C ASN A 310 -21.74 -10.33 31.69
N SER A 311 -20.63 -9.65 31.38
CA SER A 311 -20.45 -8.83 30.17
C SER A 311 -20.19 -9.72 28.94
N GLY A 312 -21.25 -10.02 28.20
CA GLY A 312 -21.44 -11.30 27.49
C GLY A 312 -20.97 -11.48 26.05
N GLU A 313 -20.22 -10.57 25.41
CA GLU A 313 -19.89 -10.75 23.97
C GLU A 313 -18.46 -10.38 23.54
N THR A 314 -17.94 -9.23 23.97
CA THR A 314 -16.57 -8.79 23.62
C THR A 314 -15.51 -9.76 24.14
N ASN A 315 -15.68 -10.25 25.38
CA ASN A 315 -14.76 -11.22 25.98
C ASN A 315 -14.75 -12.56 25.21
N LYS A 316 -15.90 -12.97 24.66
CA LYS A 316 -16.00 -14.21 23.85
C LYS A 316 -15.27 -14.06 22.51
N LYS A 317 -15.43 -12.90 21.86
CA LYS A 317 -14.74 -12.57 20.60
C LYS A 317 -13.22 -12.53 20.79
N GLN A 318 -12.75 -11.93 21.87
CA GLN A 318 -11.34 -11.90 22.24
C GLN A 318 -10.76 -13.30 22.48
N ILE A 319 -11.47 -14.16 23.23
CA ILE A 319 -11.01 -15.55 23.48
C ILE A 319 -10.91 -16.31 22.17
N LEU A 320 -11.93 -16.22 21.31
CA LEU A 320 -11.94 -16.88 19.99
C LEU A 320 -10.75 -16.43 19.14
N HIS A 321 -10.49 -15.11 19.09
CA HIS A 321 -9.38 -14.57 18.33
C HIS A 321 -8.02 -14.98 18.90
N THR A 322 -7.86 -14.97 20.22
CA THR A 322 -6.63 -15.43 20.89
C THR A 322 -6.38 -16.90 20.58
N GLY A 323 -7.42 -17.74 20.64
CA GLY A 323 -7.34 -19.14 20.24
C GLY A 323 -6.95 -19.32 18.78
N MET A 324 -7.51 -18.50 17.88
CA MET A 324 -7.17 -18.50 16.46
C MET A 324 -5.69 -18.13 16.21
N VAL A 325 -5.18 -17.10 16.90
CA VAL A 325 -3.76 -16.70 16.83
C VAL A 325 -2.84 -17.85 17.26
N LEU A 326 -3.14 -18.49 18.40
CA LEU A 326 -2.33 -19.60 18.92
C LEU A 326 -2.40 -20.84 18.00
N PHE A 327 -3.58 -21.12 17.44
CA PHE A 327 -3.76 -22.18 16.46
C PHE A 327 -2.91 -21.94 15.20
N VAL A 328 -3.02 -20.76 14.59
CA VAL A 328 -2.26 -20.42 13.38
C VAL A 328 -0.76 -20.39 13.69
N TYR A 329 -0.33 -19.87 14.84
CA TYR A 329 1.06 -19.93 15.25
C TYR A 329 1.59 -21.36 15.37
N SER A 330 0.84 -22.24 16.02
CA SER A 330 1.21 -23.66 16.14
C SER A 330 1.32 -24.31 14.76
N MET A 331 0.43 -23.94 13.84
CA MET A 331 0.48 -24.38 12.45
C MET A 331 1.72 -23.84 11.71
N VAL A 332 2.08 -22.56 11.85
CA VAL A 332 3.29 -21.97 11.26
C VAL A 332 4.55 -22.67 11.79
N HIS A 333 4.63 -22.88 13.11
CA HIS A 333 5.73 -23.58 13.75
C HIS A 333 5.84 -25.03 13.26
N TYR A 334 4.73 -25.75 13.14
CA TYR A 334 4.72 -27.11 12.60
C TYR A 334 5.20 -27.14 11.14
N VAL A 335 4.61 -26.32 10.27
CA VAL A 335 4.94 -26.26 8.84
C VAL A 335 6.42 -25.95 8.63
N SER A 336 6.99 -25.00 9.39
CA SER A 336 8.41 -24.63 9.28
C SER A 336 9.38 -25.76 9.69
N HIS A 337 8.98 -26.64 10.62
CA HIS A 337 9.81 -27.78 11.08
C HIS A 337 9.58 -29.06 10.28
N VAL A 338 8.44 -29.20 9.59
CA VAL A 338 8.18 -30.36 8.71
C VAL A 338 8.83 -30.18 7.34
N HIS A 339 8.91 -28.95 6.82
CA HIS A 339 9.55 -28.68 5.53
C HIS A 339 11.08 -28.87 5.54
N THR A 340 11.72 -28.92 6.70
CA THR A 340 13.16 -29.16 6.81
C THR A 340 13.56 -30.64 6.64
N ASP A 341 12.63 -31.60 6.80
CA ASP A 341 12.98 -33.00 7.04
C ASP A 341 12.51 -34.03 5.98
N ALA A 342 11.98 -33.64 4.81
CA ALA A 342 11.56 -34.65 3.81
C ALA A 342 11.78 -34.26 2.34
N PRO A 343 12.70 -34.93 1.61
CA PRO A 343 12.72 -34.89 0.16
C PRO A 343 11.67 -35.87 -0.39
N GLY A 344 10.54 -35.34 -0.87
CA GLY A 344 9.57 -36.09 -1.67
C GLY A 344 8.17 -36.13 -1.07
N HIS A 345 7.27 -35.37 -1.69
CA HIS A 345 5.80 -35.53 -1.69
C HIS A 345 5.14 -35.87 -0.35
N GLN A 346 4.51 -34.87 0.28
CA GLN A 346 3.04 -34.81 0.46
C GLN A 346 2.68 -33.57 1.30
N ILE A 347 1.54 -32.97 0.96
CA ILE A 347 0.91 -31.86 1.66
C ILE A 347 0.87 -32.19 3.17
N PRO A 348 1.46 -31.38 4.06
CA PRO A 348 1.45 -31.69 5.49
C PRO A 348 0.02 -31.49 6.01
N VAL A 349 -0.69 -32.60 6.17
CA VAL A 349 -1.97 -32.66 6.86
C VAL A 349 -1.75 -32.23 8.30
N VAL A 350 -2.55 -31.27 8.76
CA VAL A 350 -2.51 -30.70 10.12
C VAL A 350 -2.88 -31.79 11.12
N LEU A 351 -1.92 -32.27 11.90
CA LEU A 351 -2.24 -33.01 13.13
C LEU A 351 -2.55 -31.98 14.21
N VAL A 352 -3.84 -31.72 14.43
CA VAL A 352 -4.28 -30.96 15.60
C VAL A 352 -4.00 -31.83 16.82
N GLU A 353 -2.93 -31.56 17.56
CA GLU A 353 -2.78 -32.11 18.91
C GLU A 353 -4.05 -31.71 19.69
N ALA A 354 -4.85 -32.71 20.05
CA ALA A 354 -6.02 -32.52 20.87
C ALA A 354 -5.56 -31.89 22.19
N LEU A 355 -6.13 -30.73 22.53
CA LEU A 355 -6.04 -30.14 23.86
C LEU A 355 -6.78 -31.07 24.84
N SER A 356 -6.17 -32.20 25.18
CA SER A 356 -6.64 -33.08 26.25
C SER A 356 -6.43 -32.34 27.57
N GLY A 357 -7.53 -31.87 28.17
CA GLY A 357 -7.49 -31.30 29.52
C GLY A 357 -6.96 -32.32 30.54
N PRO A 358 -6.38 -31.86 31.66
CA PRO A 358 -5.88 -32.74 32.70
C PRO A 358 -7.03 -33.26 33.56
N HIS A 359 -7.90 -34.11 33.01
CA HIS A 359 -8.85 -34.90 33.79
C HIS A 359 -9.23 -36.20 33.06
N MET A 360 -8.26 -37.10 32.95
CA MET A 360 -8.53 -38.54 32.95
C MET A 360 -7.45 -39.24 33.76
N GLU A 361 -7.45 -39.01 35.06
CA GLU A 361 -6.93 -40.02 35.97
C GLU A 361 -8.06 -40.54 36.84
N LYS A 362 -8.32 -41.83 36.62
CA LYS A 362 -8.88 -42.82 37.53
C LYS A 362 -10.38 -42.74 37.77
N LEU A 363 -11.09 -43.65 37.10
CA LEU A 363 -11.72 -44.77 37.80
C LEU A 363 -11.97 -45.93 36.83
N SER A 364 -11.24 -47.02 37.06
CA SER A 364 -11.67 -48.38 36.73
C SER A 364 -11.04 -49.34 37.74
N PRO A 365 -11.64 -50.49 38.03
CA PRO A 365 -13.04 -50.89 37.85
C PRO A 365 -13.93 -50.61 39.07
#